data_AF-A0A1J3CGW4-F1
#
_entry.id   AF-A0A1J3CGW4-F1
#
_cell.length_a   1.000
_cell.length_b   1.000
_cell.length_c   1.000
_cell.angle_alpha   90.00
_cell.angle_beta   90.00
_cell.angle_gamma   90.00
#
_symmetry.space_group_name_H-M   'P 1'
#
loop_
_entity.id
_entity.type
_entity.pdbx_description
1 polymer ?
#
loop_
_entity_poly.entity_id
_entity_poly.type
_entity_poly.pdbx_seq_one_letter_code
_entity_poly.pdbx_strand_id
1 'polypeptide(L)'
;LHKRCGPGTDAYKKETEKLGHDDDENYASRSVGECRYIVWVAVYGLGNKILTLASLFLYALLTERIVLVDQRKDLSDLFCEPFPATSWLLPLDFPLTDQLDSFNKEHERCY
;
A
#
# COMPACT_ATOMS: atom_id res chain seq x y z
N LEU A 1 -8.19 -9.62 7.92
CA LEU A 1 -6.84 -9.02 7.82
C LEU A 1 -6.90 -7.49 7.94
N HIS A 2 -7.68 -6.80 7.09
CA HIS A 2 -7.78 -5.34 7.07
C HIS A 2 -8.16 -4.71 8.42
N LYS A 3 -9.10 -5.29 9.19
CA LYS A 3 -9.42 -4.81 10.56
C LYS A 3 -8.26 -4.81 11.55
N ARG A 4 -7.27 -5.69 11.39
CA ARG A 4 -6.12 -5.80 12.29
C ARG A 4 -4.95 -4.95 11.81
N CYS A 5 -4.77 -4.88 10.49
CA CYS A 5 -3.57 -4.36 9.84
C CYS A 5 -3.81 -3.06 9.05
N GLY A 6 -5.04 -2.60 8.94
CA GLY A 6 -5.41 -1.44 8.13
C GLY A 6 -4.91 -0.13 8.73
N PRO A 7 -5.01 0.97 7.98
CA PRO A 7 -4.72 2.31 8.46
C PRO A 7 -5.35 2.61 9.83
N GLY A 8 -4.59 3.27 10.70
CA GLY A 8 -5.03 3.68 12.03
C GLY A 8 -4.86 2.65 13.15
N THR A 9 -4.50 1.39 12.84
CA THR A 9 -4.19 0.38 13.87
C THR A 9 -2.76 0.48 14.38
N ASP A 10 -2.50 -0.04 15.58
CA ASP A 10 -1.15 -0.08 16.15
C ASP A 10 -0.19 -0.95 15.30
N ALA A 11 -0.72 -2.02 14.69
CA ALA A 11 0.05 -2.86 13.79
C ALA A 11 0.48 -2.10 12.52
N TYR A 12 -0.39 -1.25 11.97
CA TYR A 12 -0.02 -0.39 10.85
C TYR A 12 1.08 0.60 11.22
N LYS A 13 0.92 1.32 12.35
CA LYS A 13 1.91 2.31 12.81
C LYS A 13 3.29 1.69 13.02
N LYS A 14 3.35 0.54 13.69
CA LYS A 14 4.61 -0.18 13.95
C LYS A 14 5.33 -0.59 12.66
N GLU A 15 4.57 -0.98 11.64
CA GLU A 15 5.16 -1.39 10.35
C GLU A 15 5.58 -0.19 9.50
N THR A 16 4.86 0.94 9.56
CA THR A 16 5.23 2.14 8.79
C THR A 16 6.34 2.97 9.42
N GLU A 17 6.52 2.93 10.74
CA GLU A 17 7.67 3.57 11.41
C GLU A 17 9.02 3.05 10.90
N LYS A 18 9.08 1.78 10.52
CA LYS A 18 10.28 1.13 10.01
C LYS A 18 10.63 1.60 8.57
N LEU A 19 9.66 2.03 7.76
CA LEU A 19 9.82 2.26 6.30
C LEU A 19 10.74 3.45 5.96
N GLY A 20 11.02 4.32 6.93
CA GLY A 20 11.85 5.52 6.76
C GLY A 20 13.29 5.41 7.23
N HIS A 21 13.74 4.26 7.74
CA HIS A 21 15.13 4.05 8.15
C HIS A 21 15.87 3.22 7.09
N ASP A 22 16.87 3.82 6.44
CA ASP A 22 17.66 3.21 5.37
C ASP A 22 18.65 2.11 5.84
N ASP A 23 18.77 1.88 7.15
CA ASP A 23 19.86 1.10 7.74
C ASP A 23 19.62 -0.41 7.90
N ASP A 24 18.50 -0.97 7.43
CA ASP A 24 18.22 -2.40 7.64
C ASP A 24 18.00 -3.16 6.32
N GLU A 25 19.07 -3.79 5.82
CA GLU A 25 19.19 -4.64 4.61
C GLU A 25 18.21 -5.85 4.58
N ASN A 26 17.27 -5.96 5.51
CA ASN A 26 16.39 -7.11 5.69
C ASN A 26 14.92 -6.74 5.94
N TYR A 27 14.44 -5.64 5.34
CA TYR A 27 13.05 -5.19 5.44
C TYR A 27 12.02 -6.27 5.06
N ALA A 28 12.37 -7.14 4.10
CA ALA A 28 11.51 -8.23 3.64
C ALA A 28 11.61 -9.52 4.47
N SER A 29 12.68 -9.72 5.27
CA SER A 29 12.94 -10.98 5.98
C SER A 29 12.62 -10.92 7.48
N ARG A 30 12.48 -9.72 8.06
CA ARG A 30 12.15 -9.52 9.48
C ARG A 30 10.66 -9.50 9.82
N SER A 31 9.75 -9.68 8.85
CA SER A 31 8.31 -9.74 9.13
C SER A 31 7.90 -11.12 9.68
N VAL A 32 8.38 -11.47 10.88
CA VAL A 32 7.87 -12.62 11.63
C VAL A 32 6.56 -12.19 12.29
N GLY A 33 5.44 -12.40 11.60
CA GLY A 33 4.09 -12.30 12.16
C GLY A 33 3.40 -10.92 12.13
N GLU A 34 4.02 -9.87 11.59
CA GLU A 34 3.47 -8.51 11.52
C GLU A 34 3.11 -8.12 10.07
N CYS A 35 2.10 -7.28 9.91
CA CYS A 35 1.30 -7.12 8.70
C CYS A 35 2.12 -6.84 7.41
N ARG A 36 1.74 -7.50 6.30
CA ARG A 36 2.35 -7.26 4.99
C ARG A 36 1.48 -6.33 4.16
N TYR A 37 2.10 -5.43 3.41
CA TYR A 37 1.40 -4.40 2.63
C TYR A 37 1.77 -4.46 1.16
N ILE A 38 0.87 -3.94 0.33
CA ILE A 38 1.11 -3.56 -1.04
C ILE A 38 0.41 -2.21 -1.28
N VAL A 39 1.18 -1.24 -1.77
CA VAL A 39 0.67 0.09 -2.11
C VAL A 39 0.40 0.12 -3.60
N TRP A 40 -0.82 0.48 -3.98
CA TRP A 40 -1.19 0.67 -5.38
C TRP A 40 -1.23 2.16 -5.70
N VAL A 41 -0.42 2.56 -6.68
CA VAL A 41 -0.34 3.92 -7.21
C VAL A 41 -1.13 3.96 -8.51
N ALA A 42 -2.10 4.88 -8.58
CA ALA A 42 -2.99 4.99 -9.71
C ALA A 42 -2.27 5.60 -10.92
N VAL A 43 -2.08 4.79 -11.96
CA VAL A 43 -1.47 5.20 -13.22
C VAL A 43 -2.45 5.02 -14.39
N TYR A 44 -2.29 5.84 -15.43
CA TYR A 44 -3.10 5.82 -16.65
C TYR A 44 -4.60 6.14 -16.46
N GLY A 45 -5.41 5.87 -17.49
CA GLY A 45 -6.85 6.14 -17.50
C GLY A 45 -7.68 5.17 -16.66
N LEU A 46 -8.97 5.50 -16.46
CA LEU A 46 -9.88 4.78 -15.54
C LEU A 46 -10.00 3.27 -15.80
N GLY A 47 -10.08 2.84 -17.06
CA GLY A 47 -10.16 1.42 -17.40
C GLY A 47 -8.92 0.65 -16.92
N ASN A 48 -7.73 1.21 -17.12
CA ASN A 48 -6.48 0.63 -16.62
C ASN A 48 -6.43 0.67 -15.09
N LYS A 49 -6.95 1.73 -14.46
CA LYS A 49 -7.04 1.81 -13.00
C LYS A 49 -7.88 0.65 -12.43
N ILE A 50 -9.08 0.40 -12.98
CA ILE A 50 -9.95 -0.70 -12.54
C ILE A 50 -9.28 -2.06 -12.74
N LEU A 51 -8.71 -2.31 -13.93
CA LEU A 51 -8.08 -3.59 -14.25
C LEU A 51 -6.87 -3.86 -13.34
N THR A 52 -5.97 -2.89 -13.21
CA THR A 52 -4.77 -3.03 -12.39
C THR A 52 -5.08 -3.15 -10.90
N LEU A 53 -6.07 -2.42 -10.40
CA LEU A 53 -6.53 -2.55 -9.01
C LEU A 53 -7.13 -3.93 -8.74
N ALA A 54 -7.96 -4.46 -9.65
CA ALA A 54 -8.50 -5.81 -9.53
C ALA A 54 -7.42 -6.89 -9.58
N SER A 55 -6.45 -6.77 -10.49
CA SER A 55 -5.29 -7.67 -10.57
C SER A 55 -4.43 -7.61 -9.30
N LEU A 56 -4.18 -6.41 -8.78
CA LEU A 56 -3.40 -6.22 -7.56
C LEU A 56 -4.14 -6.75 -6.32
N PHE A 57 -5.46 -6.57 -6.26
CA PHE A 57 -6.27 -7.14 -5.18
C PHE A 57 -6.19 -8.67 -5.18
N LEU A 58 -6.27 -9.32 -6.35
CA LEU A 58 -6.06 -10.76 -6.46
C LEU A 58 -4.66 -11.17 -6.00
N TYR A 59 -3.61 -10.45 -6.42
CA TYR A 59 -2.24 -10.70 -5.97
C TYR A 59 -2.09 -10.56 -4.46
N ALA A 60 -2.73 -9.56 -3.85
CA ALA A 60 -2.73 -9.33 -2.42
C ALA A 60 -3.41 -10.46 -1.65
N LEU A 61 -4.50 -11.04 -2.18
CA LEU A 61 -5.13 -12.22 -1.60
C LEU A 61 -4.20 -13.43 -1.63
N LEU A 62 -3.51 -13.66 -2.76
CA LEU A 62 -2.58 -14.79 -2.94
C LEU A 62 -1.32 -14.68 -2.08
N THR A 63 -0.93 -13.47 -1.69
CA THR A 63 0.30 -13.20 -0.91
C THR A 63 0.01 -12.73 0.52
N GLU A 64 -1.26 -12.73 0.92
CA GLU A 64 -1.79 -12.26 2.21
C GLU A 64 -1.27 -10.85 2.57
N ARG A 65 -1.39 -9.92 1.63
CA ARG A 65 -1.04 -8.51 1.80
C ARG A 65 -2.28 -7.64 1.96
N ILE A 66 -2.14 -6.56 2.69
CA ILE A 66 -3.11 -5.48 2.75
C ILE A 66 -2.89 -4.54 1.57
N VAL A 67 -3.95 -4.28 0.82
CA VAL A 67 -3.97 -3.26 -0.23
C VAL A 67 -4.19 -1.88 0.39
N LEU A 68 -3.30 -0.96 0.07
CA LEU A 68 -3.43 0.47 0.34
C LEU A 68 -3.44 1.24 -0.99
N VAL A 69 -4.40 2.14 -1.15
CA VAL A 69 -4.66 2.85 -2.41
C VAL A 69 -4.20 4.30 -2.28
N ASP A 70 -3.31 4.75 -3.18
CA ASP A 70 -2.94 6.16 -3.26
C ASP A 70 -4.16 7.02 -3.61
N GLN A 71 -4.59 7.83 -2.65
CA GLN A 71 -5.77 8.68 -2.77
C GLN A 71 -5.51 10.02 -3.49
N ARG A 72 -4.26 10.35 -3.84
CA ARG A 72 -3.88 11.63 -4.48
C ARG A 72 -4.34 11.77 -5.94
N LYS A 73 -5.00 10.76 -6.51
CA LYS A 73 -5.39 10.67 -7.92
C LYS A 73 -6.90 10.44 -8.12
N ASP A 74 -7.71 11.01 -7.22
CA ASP A 74 -9.18 11.09 -7.25
C ASP A 74 -9.92 9.75 -7.27
N LEU A 75 -9.39 8.74 -6.58
CA LEU A 75 -10.03 7.43 -6.49
C LEU A 75 -11.13 7.36 -5.45
N SER A 76 -11.05 8.16 -4.40
CA SER A 76 -12.09 8.30 -3.37
C SER A 76 -13.42 8.77 -3.93
N ASP A 77 -13.38 9.52 -5.04
CA ASP A 77 -14.56 10.09 -5.67
C ASP A 77 -15.27 9.09 -6.61
N LEU A 78 -14.56 8.01 -6.98
CA LEU A 78 -15.02 7.00 -7.91
C LEU A 78 -15.46 5.71 -7.22
N PHE A 79 -14.85 5.37 -6.09
CA PHE A 79 -15.07 4.11 -5.40
C PHE A 79 -15.38 4.33 -3.91
N CYS A 80 -16.39 3.60 -3.43
CA CYS A 80 -16.69 3.49 -2.02
C CYS A 80 -15.62 2.67 -1.28
N GLU A 81 -15.62 2.74 0.06
CA GLU A 81 -14.83 1.84 0.90
C GLU A 81 -15.30 0.38 0.73
N PRO A 82 -14.41 -0.53 0.28
CA PRO A 82 -14.80 -1.92 0.02
C PRO A 82 -14.73 -2.81 1.26
N PHE A 83 -14.08 -2.34 2.34
CA PHE A 83 -13.86 -3.12 3.56
C PHE A 83 -14.66 -2.57 4.75
N PRO A 84 -15.51 -3.39 5.40
CA PRO A 84 -16.34 -2.92 6.50
C PRO A 84 -15.54 -2.39 7.70
N ALA A 85 -15.87 -1.17 8.14
CA ALA A 85 -15.30 -0.48 9.31
C ALA A 85 -13.78 -0.21 9.24
N THR A 86 -13.21 -0.21 8.03
CA THR A 86 -11.80 0.08 7.78
C THR A 86 -11.68 0.90 6.51
N SER A 87 -10.54 1.55 6.29
CA SER A 87 -10.23 2.22 5.04
C SER A 87 -9.11 1.50 4.29
N TRP A 88 -9.24 1.39 2.97
CA TRP A 88 -8.14 0.99 2.09
C TRP A 88 -7.31 2.16 1.57
N LEU A 89 -7.68 3.40 1.89
CA LEU A 89 -6.95 4.58 1.42
C LEU A 89 -5.61 4.69 2.17
N LEU A 90 -4.57 5.00 1.42
CA LEU A 90 -3.25 5.26 1.97
C LEU A 90 -3.28 6.60 2.73
N PRO A 91 -2.94 6.62 4.03
CA PRO A 91 -2.86 7.87 4.80
C PRO A 91 -1.93 8.90 4.15
N LEU A 92 -2.32 10.18 4.21
CA LEU A 92 -1.56 11.28 3.60
C LEU A 92 -0.21 11.51 4.30
N ASP A 93 -0.07 11.07 5.54
CA ASP A 93 1.14 11.11 6.36
C ASP A 93 2.03 9.86 6.17
N PHE A 94 1.78 9.06 5.13
CA PHE A 94 2.61 7.89 4.84
C PHE A 94 4.07 8.30 4.52
N PRO A 95 5.09 7.67 5.14
CA PRO A 95 6.48 8.14 5.07
C PRO A 95 7.09 8.26 3.67
N LEU A 96 6.62 7.48 2.70
CA LEU A 96 7.14 7.51 1.33
C LEU A 96 6.24 8.29 0.36
N THR A 97 5.25 9.05 0.84
CA THR A 97 4.27 9.75 -0.02
C THR A 97 4.95 10.62 -1.07
N ASP A 98 5.97 11.40 -0.70
CA ASP A 98 6.68 12.30 -1.62
C ASP A 98 7.54 11.55 -2.66
N GLN A 99 7.90 10.30 -2.37
CA GLN A 99 8.71 9.46 -3.26
C GLN A 99 7.87 8.62 -4.22
N LEU A 100 6.56 8.48 -3.99
CA LEU A 100 5.68 7.59 -4.78
C LEU A 100 5.73 7.87 -6.29
N ASP A 101 5.80 9.14 -6.70
CA ASP A 101 5.85 9.52 -8.12
C ASP A 101 7.27 9.39 -8.73
N SER A 102 8.29 9.15 -7.89
CA SER A 102 9.69 8.99 -8.32
C SER A 102 10.06 7.54 -8.65
N PHE A 103 9.27 6.56 -8.19
CA PHE A 103 9.52 5.15 -8.46
C PHE A 103 9.41 4.84 -9.95
N ASN A 104 10.53 4.38 -10.53
CA ASN A 104 10.65 4.03 -11.93
C ASN A 104 11.61 2.85 -12.11
N LYS A 105 11.91 2.48 -13.36
CA LYS A 105 12.78 1.35 -13.70
C LYS A 105 14.26 1.54 -13.34
N GLU A 106 14.68 2.78 -13.10
CA GLU A 106 16.04 3.15 -12.73
C GLU A 106 16.23 3.21 -11.20
N HIS A 107 15.13 3.09 -10.44
CA HIS A 107 15.18 3.12 -8.98
C HIS A 107 15.89 1.88 -8.42
N GLU A 108 16.82 2.07 -7.48
CA GLU A 108 17.67 0.99 -6.93
C GLU A 108 16.89 -0.18 -6.31
N ARG A 109 15.67 0.11 -5.82
CA ARG A 109 14.74 -0.86 -5.22
C ARG A 109 13.67 -1.39 -6.20
N CYS A 110 13.88 -1.27 -7.52
CA CYS A 110 13.00 -1.84 -8.54
C CYS A 110 13.34 -3.32 -8.79
N TYR A 111 12.34 -4.21 -8.70
CA TYR A 111 12.45 -5.66 -8.92
C TYR A 111 11.65 -6.13 -10.13
#